data_AF-A0A3G2S8W5-F1
#
_entry.id   AF-A0A3G2S8W5-F1
#
_cell.length_a   1.000
_cell.length_b   1.000
_cell.length_c   1.000
_cell.angle_alpha   90.00
_cell.angle_beta   90.00
_cell.angle_gamma   90.00
#
_symmetry.space_group_name_H-M   'P 1'
#
loop_
_entity.id
_entity.type
_entity.pdbx_description
1 polymer ?
#
loop_
_entity_poly.entity_id
_entity_poly.type
_entity_poly.pdbx_seq_one_letter_code
_entity_poly.pdbx_strand_id
1 'polypeptide(L)'
;MEHWKQWTASVGPLGQKLTERFGTLNQQARERFGHAQDLTELPAEYKQLEQRVDALKSAHQHMVRTIKTYENEAYDYPHALQESVTHGAQHLGHTLSTWAAQATKSAAPAPAASASHPRTLSHAIARSATAAAMDLSQCPPKVPAYAEGELVDTTESKLAELLRRFAVAQDAVGHARLHQDQSIVYSFLVVWNTFGAQIQMAIRARQQVRDARLHLDGWRAHLKSAEQSSTPSGSKLASIREEVEQAEDKLVSATEEAISLMKTVLDNPEPIKSLAQLVQAQLAYHRSAAATLEQLSADMSDVVTSVETDFRASRE
;
A
#
# COMPACT_ATOMS: atom_id res chain seq x y z
N MET A 1 22.73 12.27 3.89
CA MET A 1 23.48 12.30 2.61
C MET A 1 24.69 11.37 2.58
N GLU A 2 25.09 10.74 3.68
CA GLU A 2 26.22 9.79 3.70
C GLU A 2 25.83 8.35 3.28
N HIS A 3 24.57 7.96 3.47
CA HIS A 3 24.06 6.62 3.10
C HIS A 3 24.03 6.38 1.56
N TRP A 4 24.05 7.46 0.76
CA TRP A 4 24.09 7.37 -0.71
C TRP A 4 25.49 7.06 -1.24
N LYS A 5 26.55 7.47 -0.54
CA LYS A 5 27.96 7.26 -0.94
C LYS A 5 28.50 5.88 -0.56
N GLN A 6 27.92 5.23 0.45
CA GLN A 6 28.29 3.85 0.81
C GLN A 6 27.67 2.80 -0.11
N TRP A 7 26.51 3.08 -0.73
CA TRP A 7 25.85 2.13 -1.63
C TRP A 7 26.54 1.99 -3.00
N THR A 8 27.16 3.07 -3.50
CA THR A 8 27.98 3.06 -4.72
C THR A 8 29.24 2.20 -4.61
N ALA A 9 29.68 1.83 -3.40
CA ALA A 9 30.87 1.01 -3.18
C ALA A 9 30.62 -0.51 -3.34
N SER A 10 29.37 -0.97 -3.30
CA SER A 10 29.04 -2.40 -3.44
C SER A 10 28.80 -2.87 -4.89
N VAL A 11 28.82 -1.93 -5.84
CA VAL A 11 28.58 -2.16 -7.28
C VAL A 11 29.83 -2.71 -8.02
N GLY A 12 30.97 -2.79 -7.34
CA GLY A 12 32.30 -2.93 -7.94
C GLY A 12 32.58 -4.22 -8.75
N PRO A 13 32.54 -5.44 -8.18
CA PRO A 13 33.23 -6.57 -8.83
C PRO A 13 32.43 -7.27 -9.94
N LEU A 14 31.10 -7.20 -9.90
CA LEU A 14 30.23 -7.93 -10.84
C LEU A 14 29.70 -7.04 -11.98
N GLY A 15 29.62 -5.72 -11.76
CA GLY A 15 29.27 -4.74 -12.79
C GLY A 15 30.37 -4.59 -13.83
N GLN A 16 31.62 -4.42 -13.37
CA GLN A 16 32.80 -4.35 -14.24
C GLN A 16 32.95 -5.62 -15.09
N LYS A 17 32.79 -6.81 -14.50
CA LYS A 17 32.89 -8.08 -15.24
C LYS A 17 31.83 -8.26 -16.32
N LEU A 18 30.64 -7.67 -16.16
CA LEU A 18 29.56 -7.76 -17.12
C LEU A 18 29.75 -6.77 -18.27
N THR A 19 30.17 -5.55 -17.97
CA THR A 19 30.56 -4.55 -18.98
C THR A 19 31.77 -5.02 -19.80
N GLU A 20 32.79 -5.57 -19.13
CA GLU A 20 33.95 -6.18 -19.79
C GLU A 20 33.54 -7.37 -20.67
N ARG A 21 32.65 -8.25 -20.16
CA ARG A 21 32.10 -9.38 -20.93
C ARG A 21 31.26 -8.94 -22.13
N PHE A 22 30.46 -7.88 -21.99
CA PHE A 22 29.69 -7.30 -23.09
C PHE A 22 30.59 -6.68 -24.16
N GLY A 23 31.64 -5.96 -23.76
CA GLY A 23 32.67 -5.46 -24.67
C GLY A 23 33.35 -6.57 -25.45
N THR A 24 33.75 -7.66 -24.78
CA THR A 24 34.34 -8.84 -25.45
C THR A 24 33.34 -9.62 -26.30
N LEU A 25 32.05 -9.69 -25.92
CA LEU A 25 30.99 -10.31 -26.72
C LEU A 25 30.72 -9.50 -27.99
N ASN A 26 30.75 -8.17 -27.90
CA ASN A 26 30.61 -7.29 -29.06
C ASN A 26 31.83 -7.39 -30.00
N GLN A 27 33.04 -7.54 -29.45
CA GLN A 27 34.25 -7.84 -30.23
C GLN A 27 34.19 -9.22 -30.90
N GLN A 28 33.77 -10.26 -30.17
CA GLN A 28 33.58 -11.61 -30.74
C GLN A 28 32.45 -11.63 -31.78
N ALA A 29 31.43 -10.78 -31.63
CA ALA A 29 30.39 -10.58 -32.63
C ALA A 29 30.89 -9.86 -33.89
N ARG A 30 31.89 -8.98 -33.74
CA ARG A 30 32.64 -8.37 -34.85
C ARG A 30 33.45 -9.42 -35.64
N GLU A 31 33.92 -10.49 -35.00
CA GLU A 31 34.87 -11.45 -35.59
C GLU A 31 34.22 -12.73 -36.18
N ARG A 32 33.02 -13.13 -35.77
CA ARG A 32 32.40 -14.42 -36.19
C ARG A 32 31.25 -14.33 -37.20
N PHE A 33 30.78 -13.16 -37.57
CA PHE A 33 29.44 -13.02 -38.17
C PHE A 33 29.44 -12.88 -39.70
N GLY A 34 30.05 -13.87 -40.36
CA GLY A 34 30.00 -14.03 -41.82
C GLY A 34 28.83 -14.86 -42.35
N HIS A 35 28.08 -15.60 -41.52
CA HIS A 35 27.01 -16.47 -42.01
C HIS A 35 25.76 -16.55 -41.11
N ALA A 36 24.67 -16.00 -41.66
CA ALA A 36 23.28 -16.49 -41.63
C ALA A 36 22.56 -16.64 -40.28
N GLN A 37 22.29 -15.52 -39.59
CA GLN A 37 20.96 -15.07 -39.12
C GLN A 37 21.19 -13.73 -38.34
N ASP A 38 21.19 -12.61 -39.07
CA ASP A 38 21.63 -11.28 -38.58
C ASP A 38 20.61 -10.62 -37.61
N LEU A 39 20.35 -11.20 -36.44
CA LEU A 39 19.67 -10.51 -35.35
C LEU A 39 20.63 -10.36 -34.17
N THR A 40 20.91 -9.13 -33.75
CA THR A 40 21.79 -8.86 -32.60
C THR A 40 21.24 -9.54 -31.35
N GLU A 41 21.82 -10.63 -30.84
CA GLU A 41 21.29 -11.34 -29.66
C GLU A 41 21.72 -10.70 -28.33
N LEU A 42 20.81 -10.70 -27.34
CA LEU A 42 21.13 -10.28 -25.97
C LEU A 42 21.68 -11.46 -25.15
N PRO A 43 22.69 -11.23 -24.29
CA PRO A 43 23.24 -12.26 -23.40
C PRO A 43 22.21 -12.85 -22.45
N ALA A 44 22.44 -14.10 -22.05
CA ALA A 44 21.55 -14.83 -21.14
C ALA A 44 21.37 -14.12 -19.78
N GLU A 45 22.45 -13.55 -19.24
CA GLU A 45 22.41 -12.80 -17.97
C GLU A 45 21.51 -11.56 -18.06
N TYR A 46 21.52 -10.85 -19.20
CA TYR A 46 20.63 -9.71 -19.43
C TYR A 46 19.16 -10.18 -19.47
N LYS A 47 18.85 -11.24 -20.23
CA LYS A 47 17.50 -11.82 -20.31
C LYS A 47 16.99 -12.28 -18.93
N GLN A 48 17.88 -12.81 -18.07
CA GLN A 48 17.53 -13.17 -16.70
C GLN A 48 17.18 -11.94 -15.84
N LEU A 49 17.93 -10.83 -15.98
CA LEU A 49 17.57 -9.57 -15.31
C LEU A 49 16.19 -9.08 -15.75
N GLU A 50 15.91 -9.11 -17.05
CA GLU A 50 14.60 -8.74 -17.60
C GLU A 50 13.47 -9.57 -16.98
N GLN A 51 13.62 -10.90 -16.97
CA GLN A 51 12.64 -11.81 -16.38
C GLN A 51 12.38 -11.52 -14.90
N ARG A 52 13.45 -11.26 -14.13
CA ARG A 52 13.33 -10.92 -12.70
C ARG A 52 12.62 -9.59 -12.50
N VAL A 53 12.92 -8.57 -13.32
CA VAL A 53 12.24 -7.26 -13.25
C VAL A 53 10.76 -7.39 -13.66
N ASP A 54 10.44 -8.22 -14.65
CA ASP A 54 9.05 -8.48 -15.06
C ASP A 54 8.26 -9.17 -13.94
N ALA A 55 8.84 -10.17 -13.28
CA ALA A 55 8.24 -10.80 -12.12
C ALA A 55 8.01 -9.80 -10.97
N LEU A 56 8.99 -8.92 -10.73
CA LEU A 56 8.93 -7.89 -9.70
C LEU A 56 7.86 -6.83 -10.00
N LYS A 57 7.69 -6.46 -11.28
CA LYS A 57 6.59 -5.60 -11.74
C LYS A 57 5.23 -6.25 -11.49
N SER A 58 5.07 -7.53 -11.82
CA SER A 58 3.82 -8.24 -11.55
C SER A 58 3.51 -8.31 -10.05
N ALA A 59 4.50 -8.60 -9.21
CA ALA A 59 4.36 -8.60 -7.76
C ALA A 59 3.94 -7.20 -7.23
N HIS A 60 4.59 -6.14 -7.72
CA HIS A 60 4.23 -4.76 -7.40
C HIS A 60 2.75 -4.46 -7.71
N GLN A 61 2.31 -4.80 -8.93
CA GLN A 61 0.96 -4.54 -9.41
C GLN A 61 -0.10 -5.35 -8.64
N HIS A 62 0.18 -6.61 -8.33
CA HIS A 62 -0.73 -7.46 -7.56
C HIS A 62 -0.94 -6.91 -6.14
N MET A 63 0.13 -6.49 -5.47
CA MET A 63 0.04 -5.98 -4.09
C MET A 63 -0.67 -4.63 -4.02
N VAL A 64 -0.29 -3.66 -4.87
CA VAL A 64 -0.86 -2.31 -4.80
C VAL A 64 -2.36 -2.28 -5.12
N ARG A 65 -2.82 -3.20 -5.98
CA ARG A 65 -4.22 -3.28 -6.41
C ARG A 65 -5.19 -3.38 -5.24
N THR A 66 -4.84 -4.15 -4.22
CA THR A 66 -5.70 -4.41 -3.06
C THR A 66 -5.37 -3.48 -1.90
N ILE A 67 -4.09 -3.20 -1.65
CA ILE A 67 -3.67 -2.42 -0.48
C ILE A 67 -4.04 -0.93 -0.63
N LYS A 68 -4.15 -0.41 -1.85
CA LYS A 68 -4.62 0.98 -2.06
C LYS A 68 -6.03 1.24 -1.50
N THR A 69 -6.81 0.20 -1.19
CA THR A 69 -8.10 0.35 -0.52
C THR A 69 -7.99 1.12 0.81
N TYR A 70 -6.86 1.00 1.51
CA TYR A 70 -6.58 1.76 2.74
C TYR A 70 -6.48 3.28 2.53
N GLU A 71 -6.37 3.78 1.29
CA GLU A 71 -6.44 5.22 0.99
C GLU A 71 -7.88 5.77 1.11
N ASN A 72 -8.88 4.90 1.04
CA ASN A 72 -10.29 5.28 1.14
C ASN A 72 -10.83 4.96 2.54
N GLU A 73 -10.99 5.98 3.39
CA GLU A 73 -11.49 5.81 4.75
C GLU A 73 -12.79 5.00 4.84
N ALA A 74 -13.70 5.07 3.87
CA ALA A 74 -15.00 4.40 3.92
C ALA A 74 -15.01 2.97 3.32
N TYR A 75 -13.84 2.33 3.12
CA TYR A 75 -13.77 1.04 2.41
C TYR A 75 -14.54 -0.11 3.08
N ASP A 76 -14.71 -0.07 4.40
CA ASP A 76 -15.44 -1.06 5.19
C ASP A 76 -16.90 -0.68 5.44
N TYR A 77 -17.30 0.52 5.00
CA TYR A 77 -18.66 1.02 5.11
C TYR A 77 -19.11 1.71 3.81
N PRO A 78 -19.40 0.94 2.74
CA PRO A 78 -19.77 1.50 1.44
C PRO A 78 -21.02 2.39 1.46
N HIS A 79 -21.93 2.15 2.42
CA HIS A 79 -23.13 2.94 2.62
C HIS A 79 -22.86 4.36 3.14
N ALA A 80 -21.64 4.66 3.63
CA ALA A 80 -21.24 6.00 4.07
C ALA A 80 -21.46 7.08 2.99
N LEU A 81 -21.38 6.72 1.71
CA LEU A 81 -21.57 7.65 0.59
C LEU A 81 -23.04 8.06 0.40
N GLN A 82 -23.99 7.29 0.97
CA GLN A 82 -25.42 7.57 0.89
C GLN A 82 -25.92 8.33 2.13
N GLU A 83 -25.15 8.36 3.23
CA GLU A 83 -25.51 9.11 4.43
C GLU A 83 -25.32 10.61 4.20
N SER A 84 -26.41 11.36 4.17
CA SER A 84 -26.34 12.83 4.26
C SER A 84 -25.92 13.21 5.68
N VAL A 85 -24.79 13.92 5.83
CA VAL A 85 -24.33 14.43 7.12
C VAL A 85 -25.29 15.54 7.57
N THR A 86 -26.33 15.16 8.31
CA THR A 86 -27.25 16.08 8.96
C THR A 86 -26.66 16.58 10.27
N HIS A 87 -27.17 17.69 10.80
CA HIS A 87 -26.79 18.24 12.10
C HIS A 87 -26.86 17.22 13.26
N GLY A 88 -27.64 16.13 13.13
CA GLY A 88 -27.69 15.04 14.11
C GLY A 88 -26.34 14.33 14.32
N ALA A 89 -25.52 14.19 13.27
CA ALA A 89 -24.23 13.50 13.39
C ALA A 89 -23.24 14.24 14.31
N GLN A 90 -23.26 15.59 14.27
CA GLN A 90 -22.41 16.44 15.13
C GLN A 90 -22.79 16.30 16.61
N HIS A 91 -24.10 16.26 16.92
CA HIS A 91 -24.57 16.07 18.27
C HIS A 91 -24.19 14.68 18.81
N LEU A 92 -24.40 13.63 18.01
CA LEU A 92 -24.01 12.27 18.39
C LEU A 92 -22.49 12.15 18.61
N GLY A 93 -21.67 12.77 17.75
CA GLY A 93 -20.22 12.79 17.91
C GLY A 93 -19.77 13.49 19.20
N HIS A 94 -20.38 14.62 19.55
CA HIS A 94 -20.06 15.34 20.79
C HIS A 94 -20.44 14.52 22.04
N THR A 95 -21.62 13.91 22.04
CA THR A 95 -22.07 13.03 23.13
C THR A 95 -21.12 11.84 23.31
N LEU A 96 -20.75 11.18 22.22
CA LEU A 96 -19.83 10.06 22.22
C LEU A 96 -18.44 10.45 22.77
N SER A 97 -17.90 11.59 22.32
CA SER A 97 -16.64 12.14 22.82
C SER A 97 -16.70 12.43 24.34
N THR A 98 -17.83 12.96 24.81
CA THR A 98 -18.06 13.20 26.24
C THR A 98 -18.06 11.89 27.03
N TRP A 99 -18.72 10.83 26.52
CA TRP A 99 -18.72 9.52 27.16
C TRP A 99 -17.34 8.87 27.18
N ALA A 100 -16.56 9.01 26.10
CA ALA A 100 -15.20 8.49 26.02
C ALA A 100 -14.27 9.18 27.03
N ALA A 101 -14.39 10.50 27.20
CA ALA A 101 -13.65 11.26 28.21
C ALA A 101 -13.99 10.81 29.64
N GLN A 102 -15.27 10.54 29.92
CA GLN A 102 -15.70 10.03 31.22
C GLN A 102 -15.18 8.61 31.50
N ALA A 103 -15.18 7.73 30.49
CA ALA A 103 -14.72 6.34 30.63
C ALA A 103 -13.21 6.23 30.93
N THR A 104 -12.42 7.15 30.38
CA THR A 104 -10.95 7.11 30.50
C THR A 104 -10.40 7.81 31.75
N LYS A 105 -11.25 8.48 32.55
CA LYS A 105 -10.86 9.32 33.70
C LYS A 105 -9.77 10.37 33.37
N SER A 106 -9.51 10.62 32.10
CA SER A 106 -8.52 11.58 31.63
C SER A 106 -9.22 12.88 31.27
N ALA A 107 -8.78 13.99 31.87
CA ALA A 107 -9.19 15.36 31.53
C ALA A 107 -8.53 15.83 30.22
N ALA A 108 -8.44 14.95 29.21
CA ALA A 108 -7.90 15.34 27.92
C ALA A 108 -8.92 16.28 27.23
N PRO A 109 -8.48 17.44 26.70
CA PRO A 109 -9.38 18.31 25.97
C PRO A 109 -9.97 17.55 24.79
N ALA A 110 -11.29 17.62 24.64
CA ALA A 110 -11.98 17.06 23.48
C ALA A 110 -11.27 17.55 22.21
N PRO A 111 -10.93 16.67 21.25
CA PRO A 111 -10.32 17.10 20.01
C PRO A 111 -11.23 18.15 19.35
N ALA A 112 -10.64 19.27 18.93
CA ALA A 112 -11.36 20.32 18.24
C ALA A 112 -12.16 19.69 17.09
N ALA A 113 -13.47 19.96 17.04
CA ALA A 113 -14.39 19.33 16.11
C ALA A 113 -13.83 19.39 14.68
N SER A 114 -13.32 18.25 14.17
CA SER A 114 -12.94 18.16 12.77
C SER A 114 -14.20 18.32 11.93
N ALA A 115 -14.13 19.13 10.87
CA ALA A 115 -15.27 19.45 10.01
C ALA A 115 -15.92 18.21 9.35
N SER A 116 -15.25 17.06 9.34
CA SER A 116 -15.77 15.77 8.89
C SER A 116 -15.68 14.72 10.00
N HIS A 117 -16.79 14.01 10.22
CA HIS A 117 -16.82 12.83 11.10
C HIS A 117 -16.17 11.65 10.39
N PRO A 118 -15.45 10.77 11.13
CA PRO A 118 -14.95 9.53 10.57
C PRO A 118 -16.07 8.64 9.99
N ARG A 119 -15.78 8.04 8.83
CA ARG A 119 -16.68 7.26 7.98
C ARG A 119 -16.37 5.77 7.94
N THR A 120 -15.54 5.28 8.86
CA THR A 120 -15.32 3.83 9.04
C THR A 120 -16.60 3.16 9.57
N LEU A 121 -16.76 1.86 9.34
CA LEU A 121 -17.86 1.07 9.90
C LEU A 121 -17.98 1.20 11.44
N SER A 122 -16.88 1.08 12.19
CA SER A 122 -16.91 1.14 13.66
C SER A 122 -17.44 2.47 14.20
N HIS A 123 -17.02 3.59 13.62
CA HIS A 123 -17.58 4.90 13.94
C HIS A 123 -19.07 5.02 13.58
N ALA A 124 -19.53 4.41 12.48
CA ALA A 124 -20.95 4.39 12.15
C ALA A 124 -21.76 3.61 13.19
N ILE A 125 -21.27 2.43 13.61
CA ILE A 125 -21.86 1.63 14.69
C ILE A 125 -21.89 2.42 16.00
N ALA A 126 -20.81 3.12 16.34
CA ALA A 126 -20.73 3.95 17.55
C ALA A 126 -21.80 5.05 17.55
N ARG A 127 -22.03 5.72 16.41
CA ARG A 127 -23.11 6.72 16.27
C ARG A 127 -24.50 6.09 16.43
N SER A 128 -24.75 4.94 15.81
CA SER A 128 -26.04 4.24 15.95
C SER A 128 -26.30 3.81 17.40
N ALA A 129 -25.28 3.27 18.08
CA ALA A 129 -25.38 2.89 19.49
C ALA A 129 -25.60 4.12 20.39
N THR A 130 -24.96 5.25 20.07
CA THR A 130 -25.17 6.52 20.78
C THR A 130 -26.61 7.00 20.67
N ALA A 131 -27.17 6.99 19.46
CA ALA A 131 -28.57 7.38 19.24
C ALA A 131 -29.52 6.47 20.01
N ALA A 132 -29.34 5.15 19.93
CA ALA A 132 -30.17 4.18 20.64
C ALA A 132 -30.09 4.34 22.18
N ALA A 133 -28.90 4.57 22.73
CA ALA A 133 -28.73 4.83 24.16
C ALA A 133 -29.43 6.13 24.59
N MET A 134 -29.37 7.18 23.76
CA MET A 134 -30.08 8.44 24.01
C MET A 134 -31.60 8.27 23.99
N ASP A 135 -32.14 7.51 23.04
CA ASP A 135 -33.57 7.25 22.95
C ASP A 135 -34.09 6.47 24.18
N LEU A 136 -33.37 5.42 24.58
CA LEU A 136 -33.71 4.64 25.79
C LEU A 136 -33.57 5.45 27.08
N SER A 137 -32.66 6.43 27.12
CA SER A 137 -32.49 7.32 28.28
C SER A 137 -33.68 8.27 28.50
N GLN A 138 -34.63 8.34 27.55
CA GLN A 138 -35.88 9.07 27.71
C GLN A 138 -36.91 8.27 28.52
N CYS A 139 -36.74 6.95 28.64
CA CYS A 139 -37.56 6.11 29.50
C CYS A 139 -37.22 6.35 30.98
N PRO A 140 -38.18 6.19 31.91
CA PRO A 140 -37.89 6.26 33.33
C PRO A 140 -36.78 5.26 33.71
N PRO A 141 -35.66 5.72 34.32
CA PRO A 141 -34.51 4.86 34.57
C PRO A 141 -34.78 3.84 35.68
N LYS A 142 -35.69 4.20 36.59
CA LYS A 142 -36.18 3.35 37.67
C LYS A 142 -37.69 3.38 37.75
N VAL A 143 -38.28 2.24 38.08
CA VAL A 143 -39.72 2.10 38.31
C VAL A 143 -39.96 1.32 39.61
N PRO A 144 -41.11 1.52 40.28
CA PRO A 144 -41.44 0.73 41.46
C PRO A 144 -41.52 -0.76 41.11
N ALA A 145 -40.86 -1.62 41.88
CA ALA A 145 -40.92 -3.07 41.65
C ALA A 145 -42.35 -3.64 41.79
N TYR A 146 -43.20 -2.99 42.59
CA TYR A 146 -44.62 -3.28 42.80
C TYR A 146 -45.33 -2.01 43.31
N ALA A 147 -46.65 -2.08 43.57
CA ALA A 147 -47.52 -0.93 43.85
C ALA A 147 -47.08 0.02 44.98
N GLU A 148 -46.11 -0.37 45.83
CA GLU A 148 -45.45 0.48 46.85
C GLU A 148 -43.98 0.02 47.10
N GLY A 149 -43.27 -0.42 46.05
CA GLY A 149 -41.94 -1.02 46.17
C GLY A 149 -40.76 -0.06 45.97
N GLU A 150 -39.55 -0.51 46.33
CA GLU A 150 -38.31 0.19 46.01
C GLU A 150 -38.17 0.41 44.49
N LEU A 151 -37.52 1.51 44.13
CA LEU A 151 -37.24 1.87 42.75
C LEU A 151 -36.09 1.00 42.20
N VAL A 152 -36.40 0.14 41.24
CA VAL A 152 -35.43 -0.75 40.58
C VAL A 152 -35.14 -0.25 39.17
N ASP A 153 -33.90 -0.45 38.72
CA ASP A 153 -33.49 -0.09 37.36
C ASP A 153 -34.29 -0.86 36.31
N THR A 154 -34.77 -0.16 35.30
CA THR A 154 -35.48 -0.76 34.16
C THR A 154 -34.53 -1.53 33.25
N THR A 155 -35.08 -2.46 32.46
CA THR A 155 -34.26 -3.19 31.47
C THR A 155 -33.74 -2.23 30.39
N GLU A 156 -34.55 -1.24 30.04
CA GLU A 156 -34.24 -0.15 29.12
C GLU A 156 -33.05 0.68 29.62
N SER A 157 -32.99 1.01 30.91
CA SER A 157 -31.88 1.79 31.47
C SER A 157 -30.58 0.99 31.50
N LYS A 158 -30.64 -0.31 31.81
CA LYS A 158 -29.49 -1.22 31.71
C LYS A 158 -29.01 -1.39 30.27
N LEU A 159 -29.94 -1.51 29.31
CA LEU A 159 -29.60 -1.57 27.89
C LEU A 159 -28.99 -0.25 27.38
N ALA A 160 -29.51 0.90 27.82
CA ALA A 160 -28.94 2.21 27.50
C ALA A 160 -27.49 2.33 27.99
N GLU A 161 -27.21 1.87 29.21
CA GLU A 161 -25.85 1.85 29.76
C GLU A 161 -24.91 0.92 28.98
N LEU A 162 -25.38 -0.28 28.57
CA LEU A 162 -24.61 -1.18 27.73
C LEU A 162 -24.30 -0.58 26.36
N LEU A 163 -25.30 0.04 25.71
CA LEU A 163 -25.12 0.71 24.42
C LEU A 163 -24.14 1.88 24.51
N ARG A 164 -24.13 2.60 25.63
CA ARG A 164 -23.14 3.65 25.91
C ARG A 164 -21.71 3.11 25.94
N ARG A 165 -21.49 2.01 26.67
CA ARG A 165 -20.17 1.35 26.73
C ARG A 165 -19.75 0.78 25.38
N PHE A 166 -20.70 0.15 24.67
CA PHE A 166 -20.48 -0.37 23.33
C PHE A 166 -20.11 0.73 22.33
N ALA A 167 -20.79 1.88 22.39
CA ALA A 167 -20.49 3.02 21.54
C ALA A 167 -19.06 3.52 21.74
N VAL A 168 -18.63 3.72 23.00
CA VAL A 168 -17.26 4.15 23.34
C VAL A 168 -16.21 3.15 22.86
N ALA A 169 -16.46 1.85 23.04
CA ALA A 169 -15.55 0.80 22.58
C ALA A 169 -15.42 0.79 21.05
N GLN A 170 -16.52 0.92 20.32
CA GLN A 170 -16.52 0.98 18.85
C GLN A 170 -15.85 2.25 18.32
N ASP A 171 -16.01 3.38 19.00
CA ASP A 171 -15.28 4.62 18.68
C ASP A 171 -13.77 4.41 18.81
N ALA A 172 -13.31 3.79 19.90
CA ALA A 172 -11.89 3.48 20.11
C ALA A 172 -11.34 2.49 19.06
N VAL A 173 -12.12 1.45 18.69
CA VAL A 173 -11.76 0.53 17.60
C VAL A 173 -11.66 1.27 16.26
N GLY A 174 -12.60 2.19 15.99
CA GLY A 174 -12.58 3.04 14.81
C GLY A 174 -11.32 3.91 14.74
N HIS A 175 -10.92 4.54 15.85
CA HIS A 175 -9.69 5.34 15.91
C HIS A 175 -8.43 4.49 15.68
N ALA A 176 -8.36 3.29 16.28
CA ALA A 176 -7.25 2.37 16.05
C ALA A 176 -7.15 1.96 14.57
N ARG A 177 -8.30 1.81 13.89
CA ARG A 177 -8.38 1.55 12.45
C ARG A 177 -7.85 2.73 11.64
N LEU A 178 -8.26 3.96 11.95
CA LEU A 178 -7.71 5.15 11.27
C LEU A 178 -6.19 5.24 11.39
N HIS A 179 -5.64 4.90 12.57
CA HIS A 179 -4.19 4.87 12.78
C HIS A 179 -3.49 3.78 11.95
N GLN A 180 -4.09 2.60 11.82
CA GLN A 180 -3.60 1.55 10.91
C GLN A 180 -3.50 2.07 9.48
N ASP A 181 -4.59 2.65 8.99
CA ASP A 181 -4.67 3.07 7.60
C ASP A 181 -3.64 4.15 7.28
N GLN A 182 -3.53 5.16 8.16
CA GLN A 182 -2.48 6.17 8.04
C GLN A 182 -1.09 5.53 8.02
N SER A 183 -0.82 4.60 8.94
CA SER A 183 0.47 3.90 9.01
C SER A 183 0.76 3.11 7.73
N ILE A 184 -0.23 2.42 7.17
CA ILE A 184 -0.13 1.66 5.91
C ILE A 184 0.11 2.61 4.73
N VAL A 185 -0.65 3.70 4.65
CA VAL A 185 -0.52 4.68 3.56
C VAL A 185 0.90 5.26 3.55
N TYR A 186 1.39 5.75 4.68
CA TYR A 186 2.70 6.40 4.75
C TYR A 186 3.87 5.41 4.68
N SER A 187 3.78 4.27 5.36
CA SER A 187 4.93 3.36 5.52
C SER A 187 4.99 2.27 4.46
N PHE A 188 3.86 1.95 3.81
CA PHE A 188 3.80 0.97 2.73
C PHE A 188 3.48 1.62 1.39
N LEU A 189 2.32 2.26 1.21
CA LEU A 189 1.85 2.68 -0.12
C LEU A 189 2.75 3.74 -0.76
N VAL A 190 3.22 4.74 -0.01
CA VAL A 190 4.17 5.74 -0.52
C VAL A 190 5.46 5.07 -1.03
N VAL A 191 6.07 4.20 -0.22
CA VAL A 191 7.29 3.47 -0.59
C VAL A 191 7.05 2.56 -1.79
N TRP A 192 5.92 1.85 -1.82
CA TRP A 192 5.55 0.95 -2.90
C TRP A 192 5.31 1.71 -4.22
N ASN A 193 4.72 2.90 -4.17
CA ASN A 193 4.53 3.76 -5.34
C ASN A 193 5.87 4.27 -5.89
N THR A 194 6.78 4.73 -5.03
CA THR A 194 8.13 5.13 -5.44
C THR A 194 8.89 3.95 -6.07
N PHE A 195 8.78 2.76 -5.49
CA PHE A 195 9.35 1.54 -6.06
C PHE A 195 8.77 1.23 -7.44
N GLY A 196 7.46 1.40 -7.62
CA GLY A 196 6.79 1.28 -8.92
C GLY A 196 7.37 2.21 -9.98
N ALA A 197 7.68 3.46 -9.62
CA ALA A 197 8.32 4.42 -10.53
C ALA A 197 9.74 3.95 -10.95
N GLN A 198 10.53 3.39 -10.03
CA GLN A 198 11.85 2.85 -10.34
C GLN A 198 11.76 1.64 -11.29
N ILE A 199 10.78 0.75 -11.10
CA ILE A 199 10.49 -0.35 -12.05
C ILE A 199 10.19 0.20 -13.45
N GLN A 200 9.39 1.28 -13.56
CA GLN A 200 9.09 1.89 -14.85
C GLN A 200 10.32 2.47 -15.54
N MET A 201 11.27 3.04 -14.78
CA MET A 201 12.54 3.49 -15.35
C MET A 201 13.34 2.32 -15.96
N ALA A 202 13.44 1.20 -15.24
CA ALA A 202 14.11 0.00 -15.76
C ALA A 202 13.43 -0.56 -17.02
N ILE A 203 12.09 -0.55 -17.07
CA ILE A 203 11.32 -0.98 -18.26
C ILE A 203 11.59 -0.05 -19.46
N ARG A 204 11.64 1.27 -19.24
CA ARG A 204 11.95 2.23 -20.30
C ARG A 204 13.35 2.05 -20.85
N ALA A 205 14.34 1.81 -19.99
CA ALA A 205 15.71 1.55 -20.43
C ALA A 205 15.81 0.25 -21.25
N ARG A 206 15.08 -0.81 -20.88
CA ARG A 206 14.97 -2.03 -21.70
C ARG A 206 14.36 -1.77 -23.08
N GLN A 207 13.36 -0.88 -23.16
CA GLN A 207 12.80 -0.48 -24.45
C GLN A 207 13.84 0.26 -25.31
N GLN A 208 14.65 1.14 -24.70
CA GLN A 208 15.75 1.81 -25.41
C GLN A 208 16.80 0.82 -25.95
N VAL A 209 17.12 -0.24 -25.21
CA VAL A 209 17.99 -1.33 -25.70
C VAL A 209 17.37 -2.02 -26.92
N ARG A 210 16.07 -2.32 -26.87
CA ARG A 210 15.36 -2.92 -28.01
C ARG A 210 15.39 -2.00 -29.23
N ASP A 211 15.15 -0.71 -29.05
CA ASP A 211 15.16 0.29 -30.12
C ASP A 211 16.57 0.46 -30.70
N ALA A 212 17.61 0.48 -29.86
CA ALA A 212 19.01 0.55 -30.29
C ALA A 212 19.43 -0.70 -31.08
N ARG A 213 18.98 -1.89 -30.68
CA ARG A 213 19.21 -3.14 -31.44
C ARG A 213 18.59 -3.07 -32.82
N LEU A 214 17.31 -2.68 -32.91
CA LEU A 214 16.62 -2.54 -34.20
C LEU A 214 17.30 -1.51 -35.10
N HIS A 215 17.77 -0.40 -34.51
CA HIS A 215 18.51 0.62 -35.23
C HIS A 215 19.84 0.08 -35.80
N LEU A 216 20.62 -0.63 -34.99
CA LEU A 216 21.87 -1.27 -35.40
C LEU A 216 21.63 -2.32 -36.50
N ASP A 217 20.64 -3.19 -36.32
CA ASP A 217 20.29 -4.23 -37.30
C ASP A 217 19.85 -3.60 -38.65
N GLY A 218 19.11 -2.48 -38.60
CA GLY A 218 18.74 -1.70 -39.78
C GLY A 218 19.95 -1.13 -40.52
N TRP A 219 20.87 -0.47 -39.82
CA TRP A 219 22.09 0.08 -40.43
C TRP A 219 23.03 -1.01 -40.96
N ARG A 220 23.13 -2.15 -40.28
CA ARG A 220 23.89 -3.32 -40.78
C ARG A 220 23.28 -3.87 -42.07
N ALA A 221 21.95 -3.96 -42.17
CA ALA A 221 21.28 -4.34 -43.40
C ALA A 221 21.52 -3.34 -44.55
N HIS A 222 21.53 -2.03 -44.23
CA HIS A 222 21.86 -0.98 -45.19
C HIS A 222 23.32 -1.07 -45.68
N LEU A 223 24.27 -1.33 -44.79
CA LEU A 223 25.68 -1.52 -45.13
C LEU A 223 25.86 -2.71 -46.08
N LYS A 224 25.27 -3.85 -45.75
CA LYS A 224 25.30 -5.06 -46.57
C LYS A 224 24.70 -4.85 -47.97
N SER A 225 23.57 -4.15 -48.05
CA SER A 225 22.93 -3.80 -49.32
C SER A 225 23.80 -2.84 -50.16
N ALA A 226 24.43 -1.86 -49.53
CA ALA A 226 25.33 -0.92 -50.21
C ALA A 226 26.61 -1.60 -50.73
N GLU A 227 27.17 -2.56 -49.98
CA GLU A 227 28.35 -3.34 -50.38
C GLU A 227 28.05 -4.31 -51.53
N GLN A 228 26.82 -4.81 -51.64
CA GLN A 228 26.37 -5.68 -52.73
C GLN A 228 25.94 -4.93 -54.00
N SER A 229 25.90 -3.59 -53.96
CA SER A 229 25.52 -2.79 -55.13
C SER A 229 26.61 -2.82 -56.22
N SER A 230 26.20 -2.85 -57.49
CA SER A 230 27.10 -2.97 -58.65
C SER A 230 28.04 -1.78 -58.86
N THR A 231 27.81 -0.66 -58.18
CA THR A 231 28.66 0.54 -58.16
C THR A 231 28.76 1.10 -56.74
N PRO A 232 29.62 0.54 -55.87
CA PRO A 232 29.81 1.05 -54.53
C PRO A 232 30.53 2.41 -54.58
N SER A 233 29.83 3.49 -54.22
CA SER A 233 30.47 4.79 -54.01
C SER A 233 31.22 4.78 -52.67
N GLY A 234 32.55 4.91 -52.71
CA GLY A 234 33.40 4.85 -51.51
C GLY A 234 33.03 5.86 -50.43
N SER A 235 32.58 7.06 -50.80
CA SER A 235 32.11 8.08 -49.84
C SER A 235 30.81 7.68 -49.15
N LYS A 236 29.89 7.03 -49.86
CA LYS A 236 28.62 6.53 -49.32
C LYS A 236 28.82 5.32 -48.40
N LEU A 237 29.79 4.45 -48.70
CA LEU A 237 30.15 3.35 -47.81
C LEU A 237 30.80 3.85 -46.51
N ALA A 238 31.66 4.86 -46.60
CA ALA A 238 32.27 5.47 -45.41
C ALA A 238 31.21 6.05 -44.47
N SER A 239 30.22 6.80 -44.99
CA SER A 239 29.16 7.36 -44.16
C SER A 239 28.28 6.29 -43.51
N ILE A 240 27.93 5.21 -44.23
CA ILE A 240 27.11 4.13 -43.64
C ILE A 240 27.89 3.38 -42.54
N ARG A 241 29.21 3.22 -42.68
CA ARG A 241 30.06 2.62 -41.64
C ARG A 241 30.10 3.46 -40.37
N GLU A 242 30.17 4.79 -40.51
CA GLU A 242 30.08 5.72 -39.38
C GLU A 242 28.74 5.60 -38.65
N GLU A 243 27.62 5.52 -39.38
CA GLU A 243 26.29 5.33 -38.79
C GLU A 243 26.16 3.98 -38.05
N VAL A 244 26.79 2.92 -38.57
CA VAL A 244 26.86 1.62 -37.88
C VAL A 244 27.66 1.75 -36.57
N GLU A 245 28.80 2.43 -36.58
CA GLU A 245 29.61 2.67 -35.37
C GLU A 245 28.83 3.45 -34.31
N GLN A 246 28.15 4.53 -34.70
CA GLN A 246 27.29 5.30 -33.80
C GLN A 246 26.12 4.46 -33.23
N ALA A 247 25.54 3.58 -34.05
CA ALA A 247 24.49 2.67 -33.59
C ALA A 247 25.01 1.62 -32.60
N GLU A 248 26.25 1.15 -32.76
CA GLU A 248 26.92 0.24 -31.82
C GLU A 248 27.16 0.92 -30.46
N ASP A 249 27.71 2.14 -30.46
CA ASP A 249 27.95 2.90 -29.23
C ASP A 249 26.65 3.17 -28.47
N LYS A 250 25.59 3.53 -29.19
CA LYS A 250 24.26 3.73 -28.61
C LYS A 250 23.71 2.46 -27.98
N LEU A 251 23.91 1.30 -28.62
CA LEU A 251 23.49 0.01 -28.07
C LEU A 251 24.25 -0.33 -26.79
N VAL A 252 25.56 -0.11 -26.76
CA VAL A 252 26.39 -0.34 -25.56
C VAL A 252 25.89 0.54 -24.41
N SER A 253 25.78 1.85 -24.65
CA SER A 253 25.32 2.82 -23.65
C SER A 253 23.92 2.50 -23.10
N ALA A 254 22.96 2.23 -23.99
CA ALA A 254 21.60 1.84 -23.58
C ALA A 254 21.59 0.55 -22.75
N THR A 255 22.46 -0.41 -23.08
CA THR A 255 22.52 -1.70 -22.38
C THR A 255 23.12 -1.56 -20.99
N GLU A 256 24.17 -0.74 -20.84
CA GLU A 256 24.78 -0.43 -19.54
C GLU A 256 23.78 0.28 -18.61
N GLU A 257 23.05 1.27 -19.13
CA GLU A 257 22.01 1.98 -18.38
C GLU A 257 20.90 1.01 -17.94
N ALA A 258 20.40 0.17 -18.86
CA ALA A 258 19.36 -0.80 -18.55
C ALA A 258 19.82 -1.80 -17.47
N ILE A 259 21.05 -2.33 -17.56
CA ILE A 259 21.61 -3.23 -16.55
C ILE A 259 21.69 -2.52 -15.19
N SER A 260 22.18 -1.28 -15.16
CA SER A 260 22.30 -0.48 -13.93
C SER A 260 20.95 -0.28 -13.25
N LEU A 261 19.92 0.13 -14.01
CA LEU A 261 18.57 0.37 -13.48
C LEU A 261 17.89 -0.93 -13.04
N MET A 262 17.99 -2.00 -13.82
CA MET A 262 17.42 -3.30 -13.45
C MET A 262 18.02 -3.83 -12.14
N LYS A 263 19.35 -3.73 -11.96
CA LYS A 263 20.00 -4.13 -10.70
C LYS A 263 19.59 -3.24 -9.54
N THR A 264 19.56 -1.92 -9.73
CA THR A 264 19.13 -0.97 -8.69
C THR A 264 17.74 -1.32 -8.16
N VAL A 265 16.80 -1.68 -9.03
CA VAL A 265 15.45 -2.10 -8.64
C VAL A 265 15.44 -3.46 -7.95
N LEU A 266 16.21 -4.43 -8.45
CA LEU A 266 16.26 -5.80 -7.90
C LEU A 266 16.93 -5.86 -6.52
N ASP A 267 17.88 -4.98 -6.26
CA ASP A 267 18.66 -4.94 -5.03
C ASP A 267 18.09 -3.94 -4.01
N ASN A 268 16.98 -3.26 -4.34
CA ASN A 268 16.33 -2.31 -3.44
C ASN A 268 15.67 -3.06 -2.25
N PRO A 269 16.11 -2.83 -1.00
CA PRO A 269 15.55 -3.50 0.17
C PRO A 269 14.23 -2.88 0.67
N GLU A 270 13.89 -1.66 0.23
CA GLU A 270 12.75 -0.90 0.75
C GLU A 270 11.39 -1.59 0.58
N PRO A 271 11.07 -2.28 -0.53
CA PRO A 271 9.83 -3.03 -0.67
C PRO A 271 9.67 -4.15 0.38
N ILE A 272 10.78 -4.78 0.78
CA ILE A 272 10.77 -5.83 1.81
C ILE A 272 10.53 -5.21 3.18
N LYS A 273 11.22 -4.10 3.48
CA LYS A 273 11.03 -3.35 4.74
C LYS A 273 9.61 -2.82 4.86
N SER A 274 9.06 -2.26 3.79
CA SER A 274 7.71 -1.72 3.78
C SER A 274 6.66 -2.82 3.98
N LEU A 275 6.86 -4.01 3.42
CA LEU A 275 6.02 -5.18 3.69
C LEU A 275 6.03 -5.56 5.18
N ALA A 276 7.18 -5.48 5.85
CA ALA A 276 7.25 -5.69 7.30
C ALA A 276 6.49 -4.59 8.06
N GLN A 277 6.55 -3.33 7.61
CA GLN A 277 5.79 -2.23 8.21
C GLN A 277 4.28 -2.39 8.04
N LEU A 278 3.82 -2.92 6.90
CA LEU A 278 2.41 -3.28 6.68
C LEU A 278 1.92 -4.26 7.74
N VAL A 279 2.70 -5.33 8.01
CA VAL A 279 2.37 -6.32 9.03
C VAL A 279 2.34 -5.69 10.43
N GLN A 280 3.30 -4.82 10.75
CA GLN A 280 3.32 -4.14 12.05
C GLN A 280 2.12 -3.22 12.26
N ALA A 281 1.70 -2.47 11.23
CA ALA A 281 0.51 -1.63 11.29
C ALA A 281 -0.76 -2.46 11.54
N GLN A 282 -0.91 -3.59 10.83
CA GLN A 282 -2.04 -4.51 11.02
C GLN A 282 -2.03 -5.14 12.42
N LEU A 283 -0.87 -5.59 12.90
CA LEU A 283 -0.71 -6.19 14.22
C LEU A 283 -1.05 -5.21 15.34
N ALA A 284 -0.61 -3.96 15.22
CA ALA A 284 -0.91 -2.90 16.19
C ALA A 284 -2.42 -2.67 16.31
N TYR A 285 -3.12 -2.59 15.18
CA TYR A 285 -4.58 -2.47 15.17
C TYR A 285 -5.28 -3.68 15.78
N HIS A 286 -4.96 -4.90 15.32
CA HIS A 286 -5.64 -6.09 15.81
C HIS A 286 -5.45 -6.28 17.33
N ARG A 287 -4.25 -5.97 17.87
CA ARG A 287 -4.02 -5.98 19.31
C ARG A 287 -4.84 -4.92 20.04
N SER A 288 -4.85 -3.68 19.53
CA SER A 288 -5.63 -2.60 20.13
C SER A 288 -7.12 -2.90 20.12
N ALA A 289 -7.65 -3.42 19.01
CA ALA A 289 -9.06 -3.77 18.90
C ALA A 289 -9.43 -4.95 19.79
N ALA A 290 -8.59 -5.99 19.85
CA ALA A 290 -8.81 -7.14 20.74
C ALA A 290 -8.85 -6.69 22.21
N ALA A 291 -7.87 -5.91 22.66
CA ALA A 291 -7.84 -5.43 24.04
C ALA A 291 -9.09 -4.60 24.41
N THR A 292 -9.53 -3.71 23.51
CA THR A 292 -10.76 -2.92 23.73
C THR A 292 -12.01 -3.81 23.82
N LEU A 293 -12.14 -4.79 22.93
CA LEU A 293 -13.31 -5.68 22.90
C LEU A 293 -13.31 -6.71 24.04
N GLU A 294 -12.14 -7.17 24.47
CA GLU A 294 -11.99 -8.03 25.66
C GLU A 294 -12.44 -7.30 26.92
N GLN A 295 -12.02 -6.05 27.12
CA GLN A 295 -12.47 -5.23 28.25
C GLN A 295 -13.99 -5.03 28.21
N LEU A 296 -14.53 -4.65 27.05
CA LEU A 296 -15.97 -4.49 26.89
C LEU A 296 -16.72 -5.80 27.20
N SER A 297 -16.24 -6.93 26.68
CA SER A 297 -16.87 -8.24 26.90
C SER A 297 -16.96 -8.60 28.38
N ALA A 298 -15.89 -8.34 29.14
CA ALA A 298 -15.89 -8.51 30.59
C ALA A 298 -16.93 -7.58 31.26
N ASP A 299 -16.90 -6.28 30.95
CA ASP A 299 -17.83 -5.30 31.50
C ASP A 299 -19.30 -5.62 31.20
N MET A 300 -19.59 -6.19 30.02
CA MET A 300 -20.94 -6.58 29.63
C MET A 300 -21.41 -7.84 30.35
N SER A 301 -20.51 -8.79 30.61
CA SER A 301 -20.84 -10.05 31.28
C SER A 301 -21.41 -9.82 32.68
N ASP A 302 -20.86 -8.85 33.41
CA ASP A 302 -21.35 -8.45 34.74
C ASP A 302 -22.78 -7.90 34.68
N VAL A 303 -23.07 -7.05 33.70
CA VAL A 303 -24.41 -6.46 33.52
C VAL A 303 -25.42 -7.52 33.09
N VAL A 304 -25.03 -8.42 32.17
CA VAL A 304 -25.90 -9.53 31.74
C VAL A 304 -26.28 -10.42 32.93
N THR A 305 -25.29 -10.79 33.75
CA THR A 305 -25.54 -11.61 34.96
C THR A 305 -26.52 -10.92 35.92
N SER A 306 -26.38 -9.61 36.10
CA SER A 306 -27.33 -8.82 36.90
C SER A 306 -28.74 -8.83 36.30
N VAL A 307 -28.88 -8.58 34.98
CA VAL A 307 -30.18 -8.59 34.29
C VAL A 307 -30.87 -9.95 34.39
N GLU A 308 -30.14 -11.05 34.18
CA GLU A 308 -30.69 -12.40 34.28
C GLU A 308 -31.14 -12.73 35.70
N THR A 309 -30.37 -12.32 36.70
CA THR A 309 -30.70 -12.54 38.11
C THR A 309 -31.98 -11.80 38.48
N ASP A 310 -32.08 -10.53 38.13
CA ASP A 310 -33.27 -9.72 38.40
C ASP A 310 -34.51 -10.26 37.66
N PHE A 311 -34.33 -10.70 36.41
CA PHE A 311 -35.41 -11.30 35.64
C PHE A 311 -35.93 -12.60 36.27
N ARG A 312 -35.04 -13.47 36.75
CA ARG A 312 -35.42 -14.70 37.46
C ARG A 312 -36.13 -14.38 38.77
N ALA A 313 -35.58 -13.48 39.58
CA ALA A 313 -36.17 -13.06 40.85
C ALA A 313 -37.57 -12.46 40.70
N SER A 314 -37.86 -11.75 39.60
CA SER A 314 -39.19 -11.19 39.34
C SER A 314 -40.29 -12.23 39.05
N ARG A 315 -39.90 -13.50 38.82
CA ARG A 315 -40.80 -14.61 38.44
C ARG A 315 -40.93 -15.69 39.50
N GLU A 316 -40.16 -15.60 40.59
CA GLU A 316 -40.30 -16.42 41.80
C GLU A 316 -41.21 -15.73 42.82
#